data_AF-A0AAE1M398-F1
#
_entry.id   AF-A0AAE1M398-F1
#
_cell.length_a   1.000
_cell.length_b   1.000
_cell.length_c   1.000
_cell.angle_alpha   90.00
_cell.angle_beta   90.00
_cell.angle_gamma   90.00
#
_symmetry.space_group_name_H-M   'P 1'
#
loop_
_entity.id
_entity.type
_entity.pdbx_description
1 polymer ?
#
loop_
_entity_poly.entity_id
_entity_poly.type
_entity_poly.pdbx_seq_one_letter_code
_entity_poly.pdbx_strand_id
1 'polypeptide(L)'
;MGFDCGFDIFPRLEVNDENKKAYQQFLDEIIENYKDVYDERGRREDGKILVLPNSSEYSEKNLIHLAIGECPHMPSSPEHCNYFLRFSSKVSGGLTAAAEPYIRDVLKIAKRHFGSRVHFWHEMNEFGEPEKQYGVYSWTEVLDAEKELRELGSGKEDSG
;
A
#
# COMPACT_ATOMS: atom_id res chain seq x y z
N MET A 1 -8.33 11.50 19.17
CA MET A 1 -8.02 12.13 17.87
C MET A 1 -6.81 11.41 17.30
N GLY A 2 -6.84 11.07 16.01
CA GLY A 2 -5.73 10.45 15.29
C GLY A 2 -5.46 11.23 14.01
N PHE A 3 -4.41 10.86 13.29
CA PHE A 3 -3.99 11.52 12.06
C PHE A 3 -3.80 10.50 10.94
N ASP A 4 -3.98 10.94 9.71
CA ASP A 4 -3.64 10.14 8.54
C ASP A 4 -2.17 10.40 8.14
N CYS A 5 -1.44 9.33 7.85
CA CYS A 5 -0.10 9.44 7.28
C CYS A 5 0.17 8.32 6.27
N GLY A 6 1.12 8.59 5.39
CA GLY A 6 1.43 7.68 4.30
C GLY A 6 2.42 8.26 3.33
N PHE A 7 2.48 7.65 2.16
CA PHE A 7 3.25 8.17 1.05
C PHE A 7 2.57 7.90 -0.28
N ASP A 8 2.88 8.76 -1.24
CA ASP A 8 2.40 8.67 -2.61
C ASP A 8 3.57 8.38 -3.56
N ILE A 9 3.28 7.73 -4.69
CA ILE A 9 4.24 7.50 -5.77
C ILE A 9 3.95 8.46 -6.93
N PHE A 10 4.72 9.55 -7.00
CA PHE A 10 4.57 10.58 -8.02
C PHE A 10 5.92 10.97 -8.66
N PRO A 11 6.05 10.96 -10.00
CA PRO A 11 5.01 10.62 -10.98
C PRO A 11 4.63 9.14 -10.97
N ARG A 12 3.40 8.85 -11.42
CA ARG A 12 2.82 7.50 -11.53
C ARG A 12 3.80 6.53 -12.21
N LEU A 13 3.87 5.29 -11.73
CA LEU A 13 4.70 4.25 -12.36
C LEU A 13 4.08 3.82 -13.69
N GLU A 14 4.62 4.29 -14.81
CA GLU A 14 4.22 3.81 -16.13
C GLU A 14 4.50 2.31 -16.28
N VAL A 15 3.66 1.60 -17.05
CA VAL A 15 3.77 0.15 -17.26
C VAL A 15 4.86 -0.14 -18.31
N ASN A 16 6.11 0.07 -17.91
CA ASN A 16 7.31 -0.22 -18.72
C ASN A 16 8.22 -1.22 -17.99
N ASP A 17 9.17 -1.80 -18.71
CA ASP A 17 10.01 -2.89 -18.19
C ASP A 17 10.84 -2.48 -16.96
N GLU A 18 11.30 -1.22 -16.91
CA GLU A 18 12.08 -0.70 -15.78
C GLU A 18 11.23 -0.60 -14.51
N ASN A 19 10.06 0.04 -14.60
CA ASN A 19 9.15 0.19 -13.47
C ASN A 19 8.58 -1.17 -13.03
N LYS A 20 8.25 -2.06 -13.97
CA LYS A 20 7.82 -3.43 -13.64
C LYS A 20 8.89 -4.18 -12.86
N LYS A 21 10.15 -4.09 -13.30
CA LYS A 21 11.27 -4.74 -12.62
C LYS A 21 11.50 -4.15 -11.22
N ALA A 22 11.52 -2.82 -11.10
CA ALA A 22 11.67 -2.15 -9.81
C ALA A 22 10.50 -2.48 -8.86
N TYR A 23 9.28 -2.52 -9.40
CA TYR A 23 8.09 -2.89 -8.63
C TYR A 23 8.12 -4.36 -8.20
N GLN A 24 8.57 -5.28 -9.04
CA GLN A 24 8.76 -6.69 -8.65
C GLN A 24 9.77 -6.79 -7.50
N GLN A 25 10.91 -6.11 -7.59
CA GLN A 25 11.92 -6.11 -6.53
C GLN A 25 11.40 -5.49 -5.23
N PHE A 26 10.58 -4.44 -5.33
CA PHE A 26 9.86 -3.86 -4.21
C PHE A 26 8.92 -4.89 -3.57
N LEU A 27 8.09 -5.58 -4.36
CA LEU A 27 7.19 -6.63 -3.85
C LEU A 27 7.95 -7.77 -3.18
N ASP A 28 9.02 -8.26 -3.80
CA ASP A 28 9.85 -9.34 -3.27
C ASP A 28 10.42 -8.96 -1.89
N GLU A 29 10.89 -7.72 -1.74
CA GLU A 29 11.41 -7.22 -0.46
C GLU A 29 10.31 -7.03 0.60
N ILE A 30 9.12 -6.57 0.21
CA ILE A 30 7.96 -6.48 1.11
C ILE A 30 7.57 -7.89 1.60
N ILE A 31 7.48 -8.85 0.68
CA ILE A 31 7.13 -10.23 1.03
C ILE A 31 8.18 -10.83 1.95
N GLU A 32 9.46 -10.70 1.62
CA GLU A 32 10.55 -11.24 2.44
C GLU A 32 10.55 -10.64 3.86
N ASN A 33 10.29 -9.34 3.98
CA ASN A 33 10.31 -8.65 5.27
C ASN A 33 9.09 -8.95 6.15
N TYR A 34 7.93 -9.30 5.57
CA TYR A 34 6.68 -9.42 6.32
C TYR A 34 6.00 -10.80 6.29
N LYS A 35 6.47 -11.76 5.46
CA LYS A 35 5.88 -13.12 5.35
C LYS A 35 5.78 -13.87 6.68
N ASP A 36 6.73 -13.64 7.57
CA ASP A 36 6.85 -14.30 8.88
C ASP A 36 6.65 -13.33 10.05
N VAL A 37 6.05 -12.17 9.78
CA VAL A 37 5.78 -11.16 10.82
C VAL A 37 4.34 -11.27 11.28
N TYR A 38 4.17 -11.35 12.60
CA TYR A 38 2.88 -11.51 13.26
C TYR A 38 2.60 -10.34 14.20
N ASP A 39 1.33 -9.95 14.31
CA ASP A 39 0.85 -8.96 15.26
C ASP A 39 0.84 -9.56 16.67
N GLU A 40 1.80 -9.16 17.49
CA GLU A 40 1.95 -9.59 18.89
C GLU A 40 0.71 -9.32 19.76
N ARG A 41 -0.14 -8.37 19.35
CA ARG A 41 -1.38 -8.05 20.06
C ARG A 41 -2.54 -8.98 19.74
N GLY A 42 -2.36 -9.91 18.80
CA GLY A 42 -3.39 -10.90 18.44
C GLY A 42 -4.68 -10.25 17.95
N ARG A 43 -4.61 -9.11 17.24
CA ARG A 43 -5.82 -8.42 16.74
C ARG A 43 -6.52 -9.22 15.62
N ARG A 44 -5.88 -10.25 15.08
CA ARG A 44 -6.39 -11.12 14.02
C ARG A 44 -6.18 -12.60 14.37
N GLU A 45 -7.00 -13.46 13.78
CA GLU A 45 -7.05 -14.89 14.10
C GLU A 45 -5.77 -15.65 13.70
N ASP A 46 -5.19 -15.33 12.54
CA ASP A 46 -3.90 -15.87 12.11
C ASP A 46 -2.69 -15.06 12.61
N GLY A 47 -2.95 -13.87 13.16
CA GLY A 47 -1.97 -12.88 13.58
C GLY A 47 -1.06 -12.37 12.45
N LYS A 48 -1.23 -12.77 11.19
CA LYS A 48 -0.29 -12.41 10.12
C LYS A 48 -0.47 -10.96 9.69
N ILE A 49 0.65 -10.28 9.51
CA ILE A 49 0.65 -8.91 9.03
C ILE A 49 0.52 -8.87 7.51
N LEU A 50 1.19 -9.76 6.78
CA LEU A 50 1.13 -9.79 5.33
C LEU A 50 0.00 -10.70 4.84
N VAL A 51 -0.92 -10.15 4.06
CA VAL A 51 -2.01 -10.87 3.42
C VAL A 51 -1.79 -10.85 1.92
N LEU A 52 -1.43 -12.00 1.36
CA LEU A 52 -1.21 -12.19 -0.07
C LEU A 52 -2.54 -12.44 -0.80
N PRO A 53 -2.63 -12.10 -2.10
CA PRO A 53 -3.75 -12.49 -2.94
C PRO A 53 -3.90 -14.02 -2.92
N ASN A 54 -5.14 -14.50 -2.81
CA ASN A 54 -5.53 -15.91 -2.68
C ASN A 54 -5.27 -16.56 -1.30
N SER A 55 -4.96 -15.78 -0.26
CA SER A 55 -5.20 -16.23 1.12
C SER A 55 -6.72 -16.21 1.41
N SER A 56 -7.24 -17.25 2.04
CA SER A 56 -8.67 -17.59 2.06
C SER A 56 -9.60 -16.56 2.72
N GLU A 57 -9.07 -15.54 3.40
CA GLU A 57 -9.87 -14.54 4.12
C GLU A 57 -10.09 -13.22 3.35
N TYR A 58 -9.31 -12.92 2.31
CA TYR A 58 -9.40 -11.66 1.56
C TYR A 58 -9.28 -11.91 0.06
N SER A 59 -10.42 -12.17 -0.60
CA SER A 59 -10.51 -12.55 -2.02
C SER A 59 -10.28 -11.38 -3.00
N GLU A 60 -9.27 -10.54 -2.75
CA GLU A 60 -8.88 -9.48 -3.69
C GLU A 60 -7.66 -9.96 -4.47
N LYS A 61 -7.90 -10.58 -5.63
CA LYS A 61 -6.88 -11.28 -6.44
C LYS A 61 -5.69 -10.40 -6.87
N ASN A 62 -5.84 -9.08 -6.82
CA ASN A 62 -4.86 -8.11 -7.34
C ASN A 62 -4.20 -7.26 -6.25
N LEU A 63 -4.45 -7.52 -4.97
CA LEU A 63 -3.97 -6.68 -3.87
C LEU A 63 -3.20 -7.50 -2.83
N ILE A 64 -2.07 -6.94 -2.38
CA ILE A 64 -1.38 -7.33 -1.16
C ILE A 64 -1.78 -6.34 -0.08
N HIS A 65 -2.24 -6.85 1.06
CA HIS A 65 -2.63 -6.03 2.20
C HIS A 65 -1.65 -6.22 3.35
N LEU A 66 -1.30 -5.13 4.03
CA LEU A 66 -0.69 -5.20 5.35
C LEU A 66 -1.80 -5.03 6.38
N ALA A 67 -2.10 -6.06 7.14
CA ALA A 67 -3.21 -6.12 8.10
C ALA A 67 -2.92 -5.37 9.41
N ILE A 68 -2.57 -4.11 9.26
CA ILE A 68 -2.25 -3.14 10.30
C ILE A 68 -3.13 -1.93 10.12
N GLY A 69 -3.53 -1.28 11.22
CA GLY A 69 -4.33 -0.06 11.12
C GLY A 69 -5.62 -0.28 10.31
N GLU A 70 -5.75 0.45 9.21
CA GLU A 70 -6.86 0.40 8.24
C GLU A 70 -6.58 -0.50 7.03
N CYS A 71 -5.59 -1.41 7.14
CA CYS A 71 -5.19 -2.34 6.09
C CYS A 71 -4.69 -1.64 4.81
N PRO A 72 -3.59 -0.86 4.89
CA PRO A 72 -2.98 -0.29 3.69
C PRO A 72 -2.56 -1.40 2.73
N HIS A 73 -2.69 -1.14 1.43
CA HIS A 73 -2.54 -2.15 0.40
C HIS A 73 -1.79 -1.65 -0.83
N MET A 74 -1.38 -2.58 -1.68
CA MET A 74 -0.64 -2.31 -2.90
C MET A 74 -0.96 -3.36 -3.98
N PRO A 75 -0.85 -3.02 -5.28
CA PRO A 75 -1.00 -3.99 -6.36
C PRO A 75 -0.09 -5.20 -6.19
N SER A 76 -0.63 -6.41 -6.35
CA SER A 76 0.12 -7.66 -6.19
C SER A 76 0.96 -8.07 -7.39
N SER A 77 0.80 -7.37 -8.52
CA SER A 77 1.46 -7.68 -9.79
C SER A 77 2.17 -6.45 -10.36
N PRO A 78 3.40 -6.60 -10.90
CA PRO A 78 4.07 -5.54 -11.64
C PRO A 78 3.30 -5.03 -12.87
N GLU A 79 2.44 -5.86 -13.45
CA GLU A 79 1.56 -5.46 -14.57
C GLU A 79 0.58 -4.36 -14.20
N HIS A 80 0.41 -4.12 -12.90
CA HIS A 80 -0.50 -3.13 -12.33
C HIS A 80 0.24 -2.10 -11.48
N CYS A 81 1.56 -1.95 -11.66
CA CYS A 81 2.37 -1.00 -10.88
C CYS A 81 1.87 0.45 -11.02
N ASN A 82 1.24 0.79 -12.14
CA ASN A 82 0.61 2.09 -12.34
C ASN A 82 -0.52 2.34 -11.33
N TYR A 83 -1.20 1.33 -10.81
CA TYR A 83 -2.25 1.51 -9.81
C TYR A 83 -1.72 1.78 -8.41
N PHE A 84 -0.40 1.68 -8.17
CA PHE A 84 0.18 1.99 -6.87
C PHE A 84 0.36 3.50 -6.69
N LEU A 85 -0.72 4.18 -6.29
CA LEU A 85 -0.72 5.63 -6.09
C LEU A 85 -0.35 6.04 -4.66
N ARG A 86 -0.89 5.33 -3.66
CA ARG A 86 -0.81 5.69 -2.24
C ARG A 86 -0.68 4.46 -1.37
N PHE A 87 0.08 4.59 -0.30
CA PHE A 87 0.11 3.66 0.82
C PHE A 87 -0.01 4.44 2.12
N SER A 88 -1.16 4.31 2.79
CA SER A 88 -1.49 5.14 3.96
C SER A 88 -2.45 4.46 4.91
N SER A 89 -2.42 4.86 6.18
CA SER A 89 -3.43 4.46 7.15
C SER A 89 -3.61 5.54 8.22
N LYS A 90 -4.80 5.61 8.80
CA LYS A 90 -5.05 6.38 10.00
C LYS A 90 -4.30 5.83 11.20
N VAL A 91 -3.52 6.68 11.85
CA VAL A 91 -2.82 6.41 13.12
C VAL A 91 -3.63 7.02 14.25
N SER A 92 -4.33 6.17 15.01
CA SER A 92 -5.24 6.57 16.06
C SER A 92 -5.33 5.55 17.21
N GLY A 93 -5.23 6.04 18.45
CA GLY A 93 -5.50 5.26 19.66
C GLY A 93 -4.71 3.95 19.76
N GLY A 94 -5.20 3.01 20.58
CA GLY A 94 -4.54 1.71 20.76
C GLY A 94 -4.67 0.74 19.57
N LEU A 95 -5.66 0.96 18.70
CA LEU A 95 -6.02 0.02 17.62
C LEU A 95 -5.17 0.22 16.36
N THR A 96 -4.87 1.46 15.96
CA THR A 96 -4.13 1.74 14.72
C THR A 96 -2.80 2.47 14.94
N ALA A 97 -2.43 2.80 16.18
CA ALA A 97 -1.10 3.36 16.49
C ALA A 97 0.06 2.49 16.01
N ALA A 98 -0.12 1.18 15.96
CA ALA A 98 0.90 0.26 15.46
C ALA A 98 1.19 0.43 13.96
N ALA A 99 0.36 1.15 13.19
CA ALA A 99 0.54 1.30 11.75
C ALA A 99 1.74 2.20 11.36
N GLU A 100 2.03 3.24 12.16
CA GLU A 100 3.06 4.23 11.79
C GLU A 100 4.46 3.61 11.58
N PRO A 101 4.97 2.72 12.47
CA PRO A 101 6.26 2.06 12.24
C PRO A 101 6.32 1.30 10.91
N TYR A 102 5.27 0.54 10.57
CA TYR A 102 5.22 -0.19 9.31
C TYR A 102 5.12 0.74 8.09
N ILE A 103 4.33 1.82 8.18
CA ILE A 103 4.28 2.83 7.10
C ILE A 103 5.68 3.40 6.86
N ARG A 104 6.41 3.73 7.93
CA ARG A 104 7.79 4.25 7.82
C ARG A 104 8.77 3.22 7.27
N ASP A 105 8.58 1.93 7.56
CA ASP A 105 9.45 0.88 7.05
C ASP A 105 9.17 0.57 5.58
N VAL A 106 7.90 0.45 5.19
CA VAL A 106 7.48 0.34 3.78
C VAL A 106 7.94 1.58 3.00
N LEU A 107 7.85 2.78 3.57
CA LEU A 107 8.38 4.01 2.97
C LEU A 107 9.88 3.91 2.67
N LYS A 108 10.68 3.35 3.58
CA LYS A 108 12.14 3.17 3.36
C LYS A 108 12.39 2.19 2.22
N ILE A 109 11.61 1.11 2.13
CA ILE A 109 11.69 0.12 1.05
C ILE A 109 11.31 0.81 -0.28
N ALA A 110 10.17 1.50 -0.33
CA ALA A 110 9.71 2.24 -1.50
C ALA A 110 10.76 3.26 -1.99
N LYS A 111 11.41 4.00 -1.08
CA LYS A 111 12.48 4.95 -1.43
C LYS A 111 13.71 4.30 -2.05
N ARG A 112 14.04 3.05 -1.69
CA ARG A 112 15.15 2.32 -2.32
C ARG A 112 14.85 1.95 -3.77
N HIS A 113 13.60 1.59 -4.07
CA HIS A 113 13.18 1.11 -5.39
C HIS A 113 12.71 2.24 -6.33
N PHE A 114 11.99 3.24 -5.81
CA PHE A 114 11.37 4.30 -6.61
C PHE A 114 12.03 5.68 -6.42
N GLY A 115 13.01 5.79 -5.51
CA GLY A 115 13.84 6.97 -5.34
C GLY A 115 13.04 8.23 -5.02
N SER A 116 13.26 9.28 -5.82
CA SER A 116 12.62 10.59 -5.65
C SER A 116 11.13 10.61 -5.97
N ARG A 117 10.55 9.51 -6.48
CA ARG A 117 9.12 9.44 -6.74
C ARG A 117 8.28 9.27 -5.47
N VAL A 118 8.90 8.97 -4.34
CA VAL A 118 8.18 8.66 -3.10
C VAL A 118 8.01 9.92 -2.26
N HIS A 119 6.77 10.37 -2.11
CA HIS A 119 6.40 11.58 -1.39
C HIS A 119 5.67 11.24 -0.11
N PHE A 120 6.36 11.39 1.03
CA PHE A 120 5.76 11.19 2.34
C PHE A 120 4.90 12.38 2.75
N TRP A 121 3.74 12.10 3.34
CA TRP A 121 2.81 13.10 3.84
C TRP A 121 2.23 12.71 5.20
N HIS A 122 1.81 13.73 5.93
CA HIS A 122 1.29 13.59 7.29
C HIS A 122 0.28 14.69 7.59
N GLU A 123 -0.95 14.32 7.96
CA GLU A 123 -2.09 15.23 8.09
C GLU A 123 -1.85 16.38 9.10
N MET A 124 -1.11 16.13 10.18
CA MET A 124 -0.73 17.15 11.17
C MET A 124 0.37 18.13 10.71
N ASN A 125 0.83 18.06 9.46
CA ASN A 125 1.82 18.99 8.92
C ASN A 125 1.17 20.31 8.47
N GLU A 126 0.55 21.03 9.41
CA GLU A 126 -0.29 22.22 9.17
C GLU A 126 0.47 23.42 8.58
N PHE A 127 1.80 23.42 8.68
CA PHE A 127 2.67 24.50 8.21
C PHE A 127 3.46 24.12 6.94
N GLY A 128 3.20 22.95 6.37
CA GLY A 128 3.86 22.44 5.18
C GLY A 128 3.14 22.81 3.88
N GLU A 129 3.75 22.47 2.75
CA GLU A 129 3.07 22.42 1.46
C GLU A 129 1.88 21.44 1.54
N PRO A 130 0.75 21.71 0.85
CA PRO A 130 -0.43 20.84 0.87
C PRO A 130 -0.11 19.37 0.58
N GLU A 131 0.84 19.10 -0.32
CA GLU A 131 1.30 17.75 -0.69
C GLU A 131 1.97 17.02 0.48
N LYS A 132 2.60 17.75 1.39
CA LYS A 132 3.21 17.17 2.61
C LYS A 132 2.19 16.94 3.71
N GLN A 133 0.98 17.50 3.56
CA GLN A 133 -0.12 17.34 4.51
C GLN A 133 -1.11 16.26 4.06
N TYR A 134 -1.50 16.28 2.78
CA TYR A 134 -2.59 15.46 2.24
C TYR A 134 -2.15 14.49 1.12
N GLY A 135 -0.87 14.52 0.76
CA GLY A 135 -0.31 13.81 -0.38
C GLY A 135 -0.55 14.54 -1.71
N VAL A 136 0.01 13.97 -2.78
CA VAL A 136 -0.02 14.55 -4.13
C VAL A 136 -1.34 14.25 -4.83
N TYR A 137 -1.88 13.05 -4.62
CA TYR A 137 -3.14 12.63 -5.23
C TYR A 137 -4.35 13.03 -4.38
N SER A 138 -5.44 13.40 -5.04
CA SER A 138 -6.74 13.49 -4.39
C SER A 138 -7.24 12.10 -3.98
N TRP A 139 -8.08 12.03 -2.95
CA TRP A 139 -8.70 10.76 -2.57
C TRP A 139 -9.54 10.15 -3.69
N THR A 140 -10.15 10.97 -4.56
CA THR A 140 -10.89 10.49 -5.73
C THR A 140 -9.99 9.69 -6.66
N GLU A 141 -8.81 10.22 -7.01
CA GLU A 141 -7.86 9.52 -7.89
C GLU A 141 -7.38 8.19 -7.29
N VAL A 142 -7.13 8.18 -5.97
CA VAL A 142 -6.71 6.96 -5.26
C VAL A 142 -7.82 5.91 -5.28
N LEU A 143 -9.04 6.29 -4.90
CA LEU A 143 -10.19 5.37 -4.86
C LEU A 143 -10.59 4.86 -6.25
N ASP A 144 -10.50 5.70 -7.28
CA ASP A 144 -10.77 5.29 -8.65
C ASP A 144 -9.74 4.26 -9.14
N ALA A 145 -8.44 4.48 -8.86
CA ALA A 145 -7.39 3.52 -9.20
C ALA A 145 -7.55 2.19 -8.46
N GLU A 146 -7.88 2.21 -7.16
CA GLU A 146 -8.16 1.01 -6.38
C GLU A 146 -9.37 0.25 -6.93
N LYS A 147 -10.44 0.96 -7.28
CA LYS A 147 -11.66 0.39 -7.84
C LYS A 147 -11.38 -0.30 -9.18
N GLU A 148 -10.70 0.38 -10.10
CA GLU A 148 -10.31 -0.19 -11.39
C GLU A 148 -9.49 -1.48 -11.20
N LEU A 149 -8.52 -1.47 -10.28
CA LEU A 149 -7.68 -2.65 -10.00
C LEU A 149 -8.48 -3.83 -9.44
N ARG A 150 -9.48 -3.56 -8.58
CA ARG A 150 -10.40 -4.58 -8.05
C ARG A 150 -11.27 -5.17 -9.16
N GLU A 151 -11.79 -4.33 -10.06
CA GLU A 151 -12.61 -4.76 -11.19
C GLU A 151 -11.81 -5.66 -12.15
N LEU A 152 -10.54 -5.34 -12.43
CA LEU A 152 -9.63 -6.19 -13.22
C LEU A 152 -9.46 -7.60 -12.62
N GLY A 153 -9.55 -7.74 -11.29
CA GLY A 153 -9.42 -9.02 -10.60
C GLY A 153 -10.70 -9.84 -10.60
N SER A 154 -11.84 -9.21 -10.87
CA SER A 154 -13.17 -9.83 -10.91
C SER A 154 -13.55 -10.36 -12.30
N GLY A 155 -12.85 -9.94 -13.36
CA GLY A 155 -13.20 -10.28 -14.75
C GLY A 155 -12.15 -11.14 -15.46
N LYS A 156 -12.32 -12.46 -15.44
CA LYS A 156 -12.12 -13.41 -16.57
C LYS A 156 -12.38 -14.86 -16.14
N GLU A 157 -13.66 -15.23 -16.18
CA GLU A 157 -14.10 -16.57 -16.57
C GLU A 157 -15.04 -16.42 -17.78
N ASP A 158 -14.54 -15.82 -18.86
CA ASP A 158 -15.19 -16.01 -20.17
C ASP A 158 -14.78 -17.39 -20.66
N SER A 159 -15.60 -18.37 -20.31
CA SER A 159 -15.54 -19.73 -20.86
C SER A 159 -15.84 -19.65 -22.35
N GLY A 160 -14.85 -20.02 -23.17
CA GLY A 160 -15.05 -20.41 -24.57
C GLY A 160 -15.72 -21.77 -24.70
#